data_AF-S2WXS2-F1
#
_entry.id   AF-S2WXS2-F1
#
_cell.length_a   1.000
_cell.length_b   1.000
_cell.length_c   1.000
_cell.angle_alpha   90.00
_cell.angle_beta   90.00
_cell.angle_gamma   90.00
#
_symmetry.space_group_name_H-M   'P 1'
#
loop_
_entity.id
_entity.type
_entity.pdbx_description
1 polymer ?
#
loop_
_entity_poly.entity_id
_entity_poly.type
_entity_poly.pdbx_seq_one_letter_code
_entity_poly.pdbx_strand_id
1 'polypeptide(L)' 'MPSVTAIPSDYDGIMGVPITFLDKFCPTQFKILGTQRHEKDPELLEAYIGDACSSGKVMLDGKELFDRIFIRPIPITCA' A
#
# COMPACT_ATOMS: atom_id res chain seq x y z
N MET A 1 -2.88 23.13 7.33
CA MET A 1 -2.35 21.83 6.87
C MET A 1 -3.52 20.87 6.77
N PRO A 2 -3.79 20.22 5.62
CA PRO A 2 -4.84 19.22 5.57
C PRO A 2 -4.35 18.01 6.37
N SER A 3 -5.02 17.74 7.47
CA SER A 3 -4.77 16.58 8.32
C SER A 3 -5.16 15.31 7.57
N VAL A 4 -4.31 14.29 7.69
CA VAL A 4 -4.46 12.94 7.13
C VAL A 4 -5.60 12.21 7.84
N THR A 5 -6.85 12.62 7.62
CA THR A 5 -8.00 12.14 8.41
C THR A 5 -8.49 10.73 7.99
N ALA A 6 -7.95 10.13 6.93
CA ALA A 6 -8.45 8.86 6.39
C ALA A 6 -7.54 7.64 6.58
N ILE A 7 -6.28 7.83 6.96
CA ILE A 7 -5.40 6.73 7.35
C ILE A 7 -5.35 6.71 8.88
N PRO A 8 -5.65 5.58 9.55
CA PRO A 8 -5.42 5.49 10.98
C PRO A 8 -3.93 5.77 11.24
N SER A 9 -3.66 6.90 11.90
CA SER A 9 -2.30 7.29 12.29
C SER A 9 -1.74 6.34 13.36
N ASP A 10 -2.61 5.56 14.00
CA ASP A 10 -2.29 4.57 15.02
C ASP A 10 -1.94 3.18 14.44
N TYR A 11 -1.75 3.08 13.12
CA TYR A 11 -1.33 1.84 12.48
C TYR A 11 0.13 1.92 12.02
N ASP A 12 1.03 1.44 12.88
CA ASP A 12 2.48 1.38 12.60
C ASP A 12 2.88 0.25 11.63
N GLY A 13 1.92 -0.55 11.19
CA GLY A 13 2.14 -1.72 10.33
C GLY A 13 2.16 -1.42 8.82
N ILE A 14 2.28 -2.50 8.04
CA ILE A 14 2.19 -2.46 6.58
C ILE A 14 0.71 -2.42 6.17
N MET A 15 0.30 -1.42 5.38
CA MET A 15 -1.06 -1.28 4.87
C MET A 15 -1.13 -1.57 3.37
N GLY A 16 -2.06 -2.44 2.98
CA GLY A 16 -2.41 -2.64 1.57
C GLY A 16 -3.50 -1.65 1.14
N VAL A 17 -3.17 -0.71 0.26
CA VAL A 17 -4.11 0.28 -0.30
C VAL A 17 -4.24 0.11 -1.82
N PRO A 18 -5.34 0.54 -2.45
CA PRO A 18 -5.44 0.56 -3.91
C PRO A 18 -4.35 1.44 -4.53
N ILE A 19 -3.81 1.11 -5.69
CA ILE A 19 -2.78 1.94 -6.36
C ILE A 19 -3.25 3.38 -6.63
N THR A 20 -4.55 3.58 -6.85
CA THR A 20 -5.18 4.91 -6.99
C THR A 20 -5.07 5.77 -5.73
N PHE A 21 -4.64 5.21 -4.60
CA PHE A 21 -4.34 5.94 -3.39
C PHE A 21 -3.21 6.97 -3.60
N LEU A 22 -2.21 6.65 -4.44
CA LEU A 22 -1.12 7.57 -4.75
C LEU A 22 -1.56 8.83 -5.50
N ASP A 23 -2.68 8.78 -6.20
CA ASP A 23 -3.23 9.92 -6.94
C ASP A 23 -3.80 11.00 -6.00
N LYS A 24 -4.18 10.61 -4.78
CA LYS A 24 -4.85 11.49 -3.80
C LYS A 24 -3.93 11.93 -2.66
N PHE A 25 -2.80 11.26 -2.45
CA PHE A 25 -1.93 11.49 -1.30
C PHE A 25 -0.48 11.71 -1.71
N CYS A 26 0.24 12.52 -0.94
CA CYS A 26 1.62 12.85 -1.25
C CYS A 26 2.55 11.68 -0.92
N PRO A 27 3.40 11.21 -1.86
CA PRO A 27 4.30 10.09 -1.65
C PRO A 27 5.34 10.30 -0.54
N THR A 28 5.52 11.52 -0.06
CA THR A 28 6.44 11.82 1.06
C THR A 28 5.89 11.43 2.43
N GLN A 29 4.61 11.07 2.53
CA GLN A 29 3.96 10.72 3.80
C GLN A 29 4.07 9.23 4.13
N PHE A 30 4.51 8.40 3.17
CA PHE A 30 4.57 6.96 3.33
C PHE A 30 5.74 6.36 2.55
N LYS A 31 6.33 5.29 3.10
CA LYS A 31 7.30 4.45 2.42
C LYS A 31 6.54 3.41 1.60
N ILE A 32 6.77 3.37 0.29
CA ILE A 32 6.22 2.31 -0.57
C ILE A 32 7.09 1.07 -0.40
N LEU A 33 6.47 -0.04 -0.01
CA LEU A 33 7.14 -1.32 0.23
C LEU A 33 6.98 -2.30 -0.94
N GLY A 34 6.17 -1.96 -1.93
CA GLY A 34 5.99 -2.76 -3.14
C GLY A 34 4.53 -2.93 -3.52
N THR A 35 4.29 -3.79 -4.51
CA THR A 35 2.94 -4.12 -4.98
C THR A 35 2.61 -5.58 -4.71
N GLN A 36 1.35 -5.96 -4.89
CA GLN A 36 0.95 -7.36 -4.78
C GLN A 36 1.74 -8.29 -5.73
N ARG A 37 2.13 -7.77 -6.91
CA ARG A 37 2.76 -8.54 -8.00
C ARG A 37 4.27 -8.39 -8.08
N HIS A 38 4.79 -7.18 -7.89
CA HIS A 38 6.16 -6.82 -8.22
C HIS A 38 6.84 -6.00 -7.12
N GLU A 39 8.17 -6.09 -7.10
CA GLU A 39 9.07 -5.22 -6.34
C GLU A 39 8.73 -5.15 -4.85
N LYS A 40 8.65 -6.31 -4.20
CA LYS A 40 8.44 -6.41 -2.76
C LYS A 40 9.77 -6.12 -2.06
N ASP A 41 9.76 -5.10 -1.22
CA ASP A 41 10.83 -4.82 -0.26
C ASP A 41 11.06 -6.06 0.63
N PRO A 42 12.30 -6.38 1.04
CA PRO A 42 12.60 -7.52 1.90
C PRO A 42 11.69 -7.58 3.14
N GLU A 43 11.36 -6.42 3.69
CA GLU A 43 10.49 -6.27 4.84
C GLU A 43 9.04 -6.68 4.56
N LEU A 44 8.55 -6.39 3.36
CA LEU A 44 7.24 -6.88 2.92
C LEU A 44 7.30 -8.38 2.69
N LEU A 45 8.41 -8.91 2.18
CA LEU A 45 8.57 -10.34 1.87
C LEU A 45 8.48 -11.22 3.12
N GLU A 46 9.02 -10.76 4.25
CA GLU A 46 8.94 -11.48 5.53
C GLU A 46 7.51 -11.57 6.08
N ALA A 47 6.70 -10.53 5.87
CA ALA A 47 5.32 -10.47 6.36
C ALA A 47 4.27 -10.94 5.32
N TYR A 48 4.64 -11.05 4.03
CA TYR A 48 3.73 -11.36 2.94
C TYR A 48 3.44 -12.86 2.87
N ILE A 49 2.20 -13.23 3.24
CA ILE A 49 1.69 -14.60 3.10
C ILE A 49 0.89 -14.68 1.80
N GLY A 50 1.50 -15.23 0.75
CA GLY A 50 0.84 -15.49 -0.53
C GLY A 50 1.82 -15.88 -1.62
N ASP A 51 1.34 -16.57 -2.65
CA ASP A 51 2.15 -16.87 -3.82
C ASP A 51 2.15 -15.65 -4.77
N ALA A 52 3.33 -15.13 -5.10
CA ALA A 52 3.48 -13.98 -6.00
C ALA A 52 2.98 -14.28 -7.42
N CYS A 53 2.91 -15.56 -7.79
CA CYS A 53 2.56 -16.04 -9.12
C CYS A 53 1.04 -16.27 -9.29
N SER A 54 0.32 -16.56 -8.20
CA SER A 54 -1.12 -16.89 -8.19
C SER A 54 -2.06 -15.70 -7.96
N SER A 55 -1.61 -14.46 -8.12
CA SER A 55 -2.49 -13.29 -7.97
C SER A 55 -3.35 -13.10 -9.22
N GLY A 56 -4.30 -14.01 -9.44
CA GLY A 56 -5.37 -13.84 -10.41
C GLY A 56 -5.97 -12.45 -10.24
N LYS A 57 -5.98 -11.69 -11.34
CA LYS A 57 -6.66 -10.40 -11.42
C LYS A 57 -8.05 -10.58 -10.82
N VAL A 58 -8.38 -9.81 -9.78
CA VAL A 58 -9.77 -9.76 -9.34
C VAL A 58 -10.52 -9.09 -10.48
N MET A 59 -11.30 -9.87 -11.22
CA MET A 59 -12.15 -9.37 -12.28
C MET A 59 -13.56 -9.24 -11.74
N LEU A 60 -14.13 -8.04 -11.87
CA LEU A 60 -15.53 -7.79 -11.52
C LEU A 60 -16.18 -7.18 -12.77
N ASP A 61 -17.28 -7.78 -13.23
CA ASP A 61 -17.98 -7.41 -14.46
C ASP A 61 -17.08 -7.31 -15.71
N GLY A 62 -16.11 -8.24 -15.84
CA GLY A 62 -15.17 -8.27 -16.97
C GLY A 62 -14.13 -7.15 -16.97
N LYS A 63 -14.08 -6.31 -15.92
CA LYS A 63 -13.05 -5.29 -15.71
C LYS A 63 -12.03 -5.79 -14.69
N GLU A 64 -10.75 -5.64 -15.01
CA GLU A 64 -9.67 -5.84 -14.05
C GLU A 64 -9.76 -4.77 -12.95
N LEU A 65 -9.89 -5.20 -11.69
CA LEU A 65 -9.74 -4.28 -10.57
C LEU A 65 -8.29 -3.81 -10.45
N PHE A 66 -8.16 -2.58 -9.97
CA PHE A 66 -6.88 -1.96 -9.68
C PHE A 66 -6.03 -2.80 -8.73
N ASP A 67 -4.73 -2.81 -8.99
CA ASP A 67 -3.76 -3.50 -8.16
C ASP A 67 -3.62 -2.84 -6.78
N ARG A 68 -3.13 -3.61 -5.80
CA ARG A 68 -2.86 -3.13 -4.45
C ARG A 68 -1.38 -2.83 -4.28
N ILE A 69 -1.12 -1.71 -3.61
CA ILE A 69 0.22 -1.31 -3.19
C ILE A 69 0.31 -1.41 -1.66
N PHE A 70 1.49 -1.77 -1.17
CA PHE A 70 1.78 -1.83 0.24
C PHE A 70 2.57 -0.60 0.65
N ILE A 71 2.06 0.11 1.64
CA ILE A 71 2.66 1.33 2.16
C ILE A 71 2.86 1.21 3.67
N ARG A 72 3.87 1.92 4.19
CA ARG A 72 4.04 2.18 5.62
C ARG A 72 4.00 3.68 5.87
N PRO A 73 3.22 4.17 6.85
CA PRO A 73 3.22 5.58 7.21
C PRO A 73 4.59 5.98 7.77
N ILE A 74 5.08 7.15 7.34
CA ILE A 74 6.29 7.74 7.94
C ILE A 74 5.81 8.58 9.12
N PRO A 75 6.20 8.28 10.37
CA PRO A 75 5.83 9.09 11.51
C PRO A 75 6.38 10.50 11.29
N ILE A 76 5.47 11.48 11.22
CA ILE A 76 5.86 12.88 11.15
C ILE A 76 6.37 13.24 12.54
N THR A 77 7.68 13.20 12.75
CA THR A 77 8.28 13.78 13.94
C THR A 77 8.10 15.29 13.85
N CYS A 78 7.02 15.81 14.44
CA CYS A 78 6.90 17.23 14.72
C CYS A 78 8.05 17.57 15.68
N ALA A 79 9.07 18.26 15.18
CA ALA A 79 10.06 18.96 15.99
C ALA A 79 9.50 20.32 16.40
#